data_AF-A0A940FTK0-F1
#
_entry.id   AF-A0A940FTK0-F1
#
_cell.length_a   1.000
_cell.length_b   1.000
_cell.length_c   1.000
_cell.angle_alpha   90.00
_cell.angle_beta   90.00
_cell.angle_gamma   90.00
#
_symmetry.space_group_name_H-M   'P 1'
#
loop_
_entity.id
_entity.type
_entity.pdbx_description
1 polymer ?
#
loop_
_entity_poly.entity_id
_entity_poly.type
_entity_poly.pdbx_seq_one_letter_code
_entity_poly.pdbx_strand_id
1 'polypeptide(L)'
;MPLDQRQRLTDPANRVNHRETYRRGTSLRGDEDMPTRGGAAMEQRPVSERLHASIVAAALDLLDERGLTGLTVPAVAGRAGCTQADVSARFPVHEALLDAVAQAMAAQLFAERGEGEKVGGGWRELLHRRGRDARAIMLSHRDGGLLFACLAAMPDLNGGIDLIERLCEAGFSPFDARAAVQLIDRFAAGWAVAEQAHPELAEDETLPDYEGQLETLLAGVTVTRAWGGAAAKHRQFQSNLWVFLRNARDSANIAFARADHISELDRRILLLLQAQGDMTLAAVSMANGVDKAQISRAIKRLSQVGLIQRSGIRSPLRLSGTGRQLADRFVRLAELRNRELTFGISDEQLVDLFGVLDILLARAMALYEQERKLAQASHGIDAEAEFPDHKEMDRAPDAGILPVDRSRILPPFMTLCSYMMRAGSLGYKRKTGLSNFDTWVLVEVSRDPPISWPQLVIALYRDQSQAGRTVNRLIELGLVERTGKPGRRHGFFGPSQEGERIVAVINGIAARRSEFLFQGIATPQLNNFMTSFDILSRNAEVQLAREKAMQEMDRE
;
A
#
# COMPACT_ATOMS: atom_id res chain seq x y z
N MET A 1 28.75 -39.89 -9.38
CA MET A 1 29.27 -39.73 -8.01
C MET A 1 30.71 -39.24 -8.09
N PRO A 2 31.24 -38.41 -7.18
CA PRO A 2 30.61 -37.42 -6.31
C PRO A 2 31.32 -36.02 -6.34
N LEU A 3 30.73 -35.03 -5.66
CA LEU A 3 31.38 -33.91 -4.95
C LEU A 3 32.54 -33.13 -5.63
N ASP A 4 32.27 -32.04 -6.38
CA ASP A 4 33.21 -30.88 -6.39
C ASP A 4 32.70 -29.54 -7.00
N GLN A 5 31.51 -29.04 -6.65
CA GLN A 5 31.05 -27.71 -7.14
C GLN A 5 30.32 -26.84 -6.11
N ARG A 6 30.58 -27.05 -4.80
CA ARG A 6 29.97 -26.24 -3.71
C ARG A 6 30.98 -25.47 -2.84
N GLN A 7 32.14 -25.13 -3.37
CA GLN A 7 33.13 -24.27 -2.69
C GLN A 7 33.75 -23.24 -3.63
N ARG A 8 32.95 -22.26 -4.12
CA ARG A 8 33.47 -20.97 -4.63
C ARG A 8 32.43 -19.85 -4.48
N LEU A 9 32.00 -19.56 -3.25
CA LEU A 9 31.22 -18.34 -2.97
C LEU A 9 31.52 -17.80 -1.55
N THR A 10 32.80 -17.80 -1.17
CA THR A 10 33.27 -17.12 0.05
C THR A 10 34.63 -16.47 -0.25
N ASP A 11 34.61 -15.31 -0.91
CA ASP A 11 35.75 -14.38 -0.90
C ASP A 11 35.22 -12.93 -1.12
N PRO A 12 35.41 -12.00 -0.17
CA PRO A 12 34.85 -10.64 -0.25
C PRO A 12 35.74 -9.62 -0.99
N ALA A 13 36.73 -10.03 -1.78
CA ALA A 13 37.73 -9.10 -2.35
C ALA A 13 37.54 -8.69 -3.84
N ASN A 14 36.38 -8.90 -4.48
CA ASN A 14 36.26 -8.56 -5.91
C ASN A 14 34.89 -8.03 -6.35
N ARG A 15 34.64 -6.73 -6.11
CA ARG A 15 33.58 -5.96 -6.78
C ARG A 15 34.02 -4.51 -7.04
N VAL A 16 34.79 -4.31 -8.10
CA VAL A 16 34.89 -3.01 -8.79
C VAL A 16 34.85 -3.29 -10.31
N ASN A 17 34.05 -2.49 -11.02
CA ASN A 17 33.96 -2.33 -12.47
C ASN A 17 33.36 -3.44 -13.34
N HIS A 18 32.09 -3.24 -13.74
CA HIS A 18 31.66 -3.46 -15.12
C HIS A 18 30.54 -2.47 -15.51
N ARG A 19 30.95 -1.27 -15.90
CA ARG A 19 30.28 -0.45 -16.92
C ARG A 19 31.15 -0.54 -18.18
N GLU A 20 30.50 -0.44 -19.35
CA GLU A 20 31.09 -0.33 -20.70
C GLU A 20 31.55 -1.63 -21.37
N THR A 21 30.69 -2.20 -22.21
CA THR A 21 31.11 -2.82 -23.48
C THR A 21 29.93 -2.82 -24.46
N TYR A 22 29.92 -1.93 -25.45
CA TYR A 22 29.61 -2.22 -26.87
C TYR A 22 29.76 -0.92 -27.68
N ARG A 23 31.00 -0.62 -28.09
CA ARG A 23 31.29 0.38 -29.13
C ARG A 23 32.64 0.08 -29.77
N ARG A 24 32.66 -0.63 -30.91
CA ARG A 24 33.56 -0.38 -32.06
C ARG A 24 33.47 -1.48 -33.13
N GLY A 25 33.30 -1.00 -34.36
CA GLY A 25 33.49 -1.68 -35.64
C GLY A 25 32.59 -0.96 -36.65
N THR A 26 33.05 -0.36 -37.74
CA THR A 26 34.35 -0.25 -38.40
C THR A 26 34.19 0.89 -39.41
N SER A 27 35.20 1.76 -39.58
CA SER A 27 35.20 2.84 -40.57
C SER A 27 35.94 2.35 -41.83
N LEU A 28 35.30 2.46 -42.99
CA LEU A 28 35.99 2.55 -44.28
C LEU A 28 35.32 3.67 -45.11
N ARG A 29 36.19 4.54 -45.63
CA ARG A 29 35.90 5.66 -46.53
C ARG A 29 35.44 5.19 -47.91
N GLY A 30 34.64 6.03 -48.54
CA GLY A 30 34.42 6.08 -49.99
C GLY A 30 33.53 7.27 -50.32
N ASP A 31 34.16 8.41 -50.66
CA ASP A 31 33.50 9.56 -51.29
C ASP A 31 33.03 9.16 -52.70
N GLU A 32 31.74 9.33 -53.01
CA GLU A 32 31.27 9.65 -54.36
C GLU A 32 30.06 10.59 -54.27
N ASP A 33 30.17 11.69 -55.03
CA ASP A 33 29.25 12.81 -55.13
C ASP A 33 28.09 12.54 -56.11
N MET A 34 26.99 13.28 -55.93
CA MET A 34 25.80 13.52 -56.80
C MET A 34 24.57 12.57 -56.71
N PRO A 35 23.32 13.08 -56.93
CA PRO A 35 22.75 14.36 -56.53
C PRO A 35 21.47 14.21 -55.67
N THR A 36 21.15 15.30 -54.98
CA THR A 36 19.95 15.56 -54.20
C THR A 36 18.63 15.27 -54.92
N ARG A 37 17.83 14.34 -54.41
CA ARG A 37 16.36 14.33 -54.55
C ARG A 37 15.72 14.96 -53.29
N GLY A 38 15.92 16.26 -53.14
CA GLY A 38 15.15 17.09 -52.22
C GLY A 38 14.00 17.74 -52.98
N GLY A 39 12.81 17.14 -52.94
CA GLY A 39 11.66 17.67 -53.67
C GLY A 39 10.40 16.84 -53.48
N ALA A 40 9.93 16.71 -52.23
CA ALA A 40 8.60 16.18 -51.92
C ALA A 40 8.13 16.49 -50.48
N ALA A 41 9.05 16.73 -49.54
CA ALA A 41 8.71 16.83 -48.11
C ALA A 41 8.13 18.20 -47.67
N MET A 42 8.29 19.27 -48.46
CA MET A 42 7.91 20.63 -48.05
C MET A 42 6.51 21.06 -48.52
N GLU A 43 5.95 20.42 -49.55
CA GLU A 43 4.64 20.76 -50.12
C GLU A 43 3.48 20.00 -49.45
N GLN A 44 3.74 18.82 -48.88
CA GLN A 44 2.70 17.95 -48.28
C GLN A 44 2.40 18.25 -46.80
N ARG A 45 3.35 18.83 -46.06
CA ARG A 45 3.21 19.15 -44.63
C ARG A 45 2.13 20.21 -44.32
N PRO A 46 2.03 21.34 -45.04
CA PRO A 46 0.95 22.31 -44.80
C PRO A 46 -0.43 21.81 -45.23
N VAL A 47 -0.53 20.92 -46.23
CA VAL A 47 -1.80 20.33 -46.67
C VAL A 47 -2.29 19.28 -45.65
N SER A 48 -1.37 18.49 -45.10
CA SER A 48 -1.66 17.47 -44.09
C SER A 48 -2.13 18.05 -42.75
N GLU A 49 -1.58 19.19 -42.32
CA GLU A 49 -2.01 19.90 -41.11
C GLU A 49 -3.37 20.59 -41.30
N ARG A 50 -3.61 21.22 -42.47
CA ARG A 50 -4.93 21.80 -42.80
C ARG A 50 -6.03 20.75 -42.84
N LEU A 51 -5.76 19.57 -43.40
CA LEU A 51 -6.71 18.47 -43.43
C LEU A 51 -7.04 17.97 -42.01
N HIS A 52 -6.03 17.83 -41.14
CA HIS A 52 -6.25 17.47 -39.74
C HIS A 52 -7.15 18.49 -39.03
N ALA A 53 -6.81 19.78 -39.13
CA ALA A 53 -7.61 20.86 -38.54
C ALA A 53 -9.04 20.87 -39.09
N SER A 54 -9.23 20.64 -40.40
CA SER A 54 -10.55 20.57 -41.02
C SER A 54 -11.38 19.38 -40.52
N ILE A 55 -10.76 18.22 -40.28
CA ILE A 55 -11.43 17.04 -39.74
C ILE A 55 -11.84 17.27 -38.28
N VAL A 56 -10.96 17.86 -37.46
CA VAL A 56 -11.24 18.15 -36.05
C VAL A 56 -12.33 19.22 -35.92
N ALA A 57 -12.30 20.28 -36.72
CA ALA A 57 -13.36 21.29 -36.76
C ALA A 57 -14.71 20.69 -37.16
N ALA A 58 -14.74 19.85 -38.20
CA ALA A 58 -15.94 19.14 -38.62
C ALA A 58 -16.49 18.21 -37.53
N ALA A 59 -15.62 17.59 -36.73
CA ALA A 59 -16.03 16.75 -35.61
C ALA A 59 -16.61 17.61 -34.46
N LEU A 60 -16.04 18.77 -34.14
CA LEU A 60 -16.62 19.70 -33.16
C LEU A 60 -18.03 20.16 -33.58
N ASP A 61 -18.22 20.57 -34.83
CA ASP A 61 -19.55 20.97 -35.33
C ASP A 61 -20.57 19.83 -35.20
N LEU A 62 -20.15 18.59 -35.50
CA LEU A 62 -21.01 17.41 -35.39
C LEU A 62 -21.33 17.05 -33.93
N LEU A 63 -20.38 17.26 -33.02
CA LEU A 63 -20.57 17.06 -31.58
C LEU A 63 -21.68 17.98 -31.07
N ASP A 64 -21.65 19.26 -31.44
CA ASP A 64 -22.69 20.22 -31.05
C ASP A 64 -24.06 19.90 -31.66
N GLU A 65 -24.10 19.56 -32.95
CA GLU A 65 -25.36 19.27 -33.65
C GLU A 65 -26.01 17.94 -33.22
N ARG A 66 -25.20 16.88 -33.06
CA ARG A 66 -25.70 15.49 -32.98
C ARG A 66 -25.31 14.77 -31.70
N GLY A 67 -24.46 15.36 -30.88
CA GLY A 67 -23.89 14.72 -29.71
C GLY A 67 -22.84 13.67 -30.05
N LEU A 68 -22.26 13.05 -29.02
CA LEU A 68 -21.14 12.11 -29.11
C LEU A 68 -21.45 10.91 -30.01
N THR A 69 -22.69 10.40 -29.96
CA THR A 69 -23.14 9.28 -30.82
C THR A 69 -23.14 9.63 -32.32
N GLY A 70 -23.19 10.91 -32.66
CA GLY A 70 -23.12 11.41 -34.03
C GLY A 70 -21.71 11.43 -34.63
N LEU A 71 -20.67 11.29 -33.81
CA LEU A 71 -19.25 11.30 -34.23
C LEU A 71 -18.84 9.98 -34.87
N THR A 72 -19.33 9.75 -36.09
CA THR A 72 -18.98 8.57 -36.90
C THR A 72 -18.04 8.96 -38.04
N VAL A 73 -17.14 8.05 -38.43
CA VAL A 73 -16.20 8.27 -39.56
C VAL A 73 -16.90 8.76 -40.84
N PRO A 74 -18.04 8.18 -41.27
CA PRO A 74 -18.77 8.68 -42.44
C PRO A 74 -19.30 10.11 -42.26
N ALA A 75 -19.85 10.45 -41.08
CA ALA A 75 -20.40 11.78 -40.82
C ALA A 75 -19.30 12.85 -40.82
N VAL A 76 -18.18 12.56 -40.14
CA VAL A 76 -17.02 13.45 -40.05
C VAL A 76 -16.39 13.67 -41.43
N ALA A 77 -16.19 12.60 -42.20
CA ALA A 77 -15.66 12.71 -43.57
C ALA A 77 -16.56 13.58 -44.47
N GLY A 78 -17.88 13.35 -44.40
CA GLY A 78 -18.86 14.12 -45.17
C GLY A 78 -18.88 15.61 -44.79
N ARG A 79 -18.78 15.93 -43.49
CA ARG A 79 -18.73 17.32 -43.01
C ARG A 79 -17.42 18.01 -43.37
N ALA A 80 -16.29 17.30 -43.25
CA ALA A 80 -14.96 17.83 -43.58
C ALA A 80 -14.69 17.93 -45.10
N GLY A 81 -15.58 17.39 -45.94
CA GLY A 81 -15.39 17.36 -47.40
C GLY A 81 -14.24 16.46 -47.85
N CYS A 82 -13.91 15.42 -47.08
CA CYS A 82 -12.85 14.46 -47.38
C CYS A 82 -13.38 13.01 -47.46
N THR A 83 -12.53 12.05 -47.79
CA THR A 83 -12.93 10.65 -47.86
C THR A 83 -12.84 9.98 -46.48
N GLN A 84 -13.59 8.90 -46.26
CA GLN A 84 -13.46 8.10 -45.03
C GLN A 84 -12.05 7.52 -44.88
N ALA A 85 -11.37 7.21 -45.99
CA ALA A 85 -9.98 6.74 -45.97
C ALA A 85 -9.03 7.81 -45.42
N ASP A 86 -9.27 9.09 -45.72
CA ASP A 86 -8.46 10.20 -45.18
C ASP A 86 -8.61 10.31 -43.65
N VAL A 87 -9.85 10.16 -43.15
CA VAL A 87 -10.14 10.16 -41.71
C VAL A 87 -9.50 8.96 -41.02
N SER A 88 -9.69 7.74 -41.54
CA SER A 88 -9.12 6.52 -40.95
C SER A 88 -7.60 6.45 -41.04
N ALA A 89 -6.98 7.03 -42.08
CA ALA A 89 -5.53 7.12 -42.17
C ALA A 89 -4.94 8.06 -41.10
N ARG A 90 -5.68 9.11 -40.71
CA ARG A 90 -5.24 10.06 -39.67
C ARG A 90 -5.58 9.60 -38.27
N PHE A 91 -6.74 8.98 -38.10
CA PHE A 91 -7.30 8.52 -36.83
C PHE A 91 -7.63 7.02 -36.97
N PRO A 92 -6.63 6.13 -36.77
CA PRO A 92 -6.81 4.69 -37.01
C PRO A 92 -7.85 4.03 -36.09
N VAL A 93 -8.06 4.60 -34.91
CA VAL A 93 -9.06 4.17 -33.92
C VAL A 93 -9.92 5.37 -33.53
N HIS A 94 -11.19 5.12 -33.17
CA HIS A 94 -12.16 6.17 -32.82
C HIS A 94 -11.68 7.03 -31.64
N GLU A 95 -11.04 6.42 -30.66
CA GLU A 95 -10.44 7.10 -29.50
C GLU A 95 -9.41 8.17 -29.91
N ALA A 96 -8.66 7.97 -30.99
CA ALA A 96 -7.68 8.94 -31.48
C ALA A 96 -8.34 10.20 -32.05
N LEU A 97 -9.55 10.07 -32.61
CA LEU A 97 -10.34 11.22 -33.04
C LEU A 97 -10.91 11.97 -31.82
N LEU A 98 -11.43 11.24 -30.82
CA LEU A 98 -11.94 11.85 -29.59
C LEU A 98 -10.85 12.61 -28.82
N ASP A 99 -9.64 12.04 -28.74
CA ASP A 99 -8.49 12.70 -28.12
C ASP A 99 -8.13 14.01 -28.85
N ALA A 100 -8.11 13.99 -30.19
CA ALA A 100 -7.84 15.21 -30.97
C ALA A 100 -8.94 16.28 -30.81
N VAL A 101 -10.20 15.87 -30.73
CA VAL A 101 -11.32 16.78 -30.44
C VAL A 101 -11.17 17.39 -29.04
N ALA A 102 -10.88 16.57 -28.02
CA ALA A 102 -10.67 17.04 -26.65
C ALA A 102 -9.48 18.01 -26.53
N GLN A 103 -8.39 17.75 -27.24
CA GLN A 103 -7.24 18.65 -27.33
C GLN A 103 -7.61 19.99 -27.97
N ALA A 104 -8.43 19.98 -29.02
CA ALA A 104 -8.92 21.21 -29.66
C ALA A 104 -9.83 22.03 -28.74
N MET A 105 -10.74 21.39 -28.01
CA MET A 105 -11.58 22.04 -27.00
C MET A 105 -10.73 22.74 -25.92
N ALA A 106 -9.70 22.05 -25.43
CA ALA A 106 -8.78 22.61 -24.45
C ALA A 106 -7.98 23.80 -25.02
N ALA A 107 -7.42 23.65 -26.23
CA ALA A 107 -6.66 24.69 -26.90
C ALA A 107 -7.49 25.97 -27.14
N GLN A 108 -8.77 25.82 -27.49
CA GLN A 108 -9.68 26.96 -27.69
C GLN A 108 -9.85 27.78 -26.40
N LEU A 109 -10.11 27.13 -25.27
CA LEU A 109 -10.26 27.83 -23.99
C LEU A 109 -8.98 28.60 -23.60
N PHE A 110 -7.80 28.00 -23.81
CA PHE A 110 -6.53 28.66 -23.50
C PHE A 110 -6.23 29.83 -24.43
N ALA A 111 -6.57 29.71 -25.72
CA ALA A 111 -6.44 30.80 -26.68
C ALA A 111 -7.33 32.00 -26.30
N GLU A 112 -8.55 31.76 -25.81
CA GLU A 112 -9.50 32.80 -25.40
C GLU A 112 -9.06 33.56 -24.14
N ARG A 113 -8.30 32.93 -23.23
CA ARG A 113 -7.85 33.55 -21.97
C ARG A 113 -6.60 34.44 -22.11
N GLY A 114 -5.78 34.24 -23.14
CA GLY A 114 -4.52 34.98 -23.37
C GLY A 114 -3.38 34.65 -22.40
N GLU A 115 -2.13 34.99 -22.77
CA GLU A 115 -0.88 34.64 -22.06
C GLU A 115 -0.64 35.35 -20.69
N GLY A 116 -1.68 35.94 -20.08
CA GLY A 116 -1.51 36.96 -19.04
C GLY A 116 -1.62 36.52 -17.57
N GLU A 117 -2.15 35.32 -17.27
CA GLU A 117 -2.40 34.97 -15.88
C GLU A 117 -1.15 34.40 -15.21
N LYS A 118 -0.47 35.21 -14.41
CA LYS A 118 0.62 34.74 -13.54
C LYS A 118 0.10 33.58 -12.69
N VAL A 119 0.71 32.41 -12.87
CA VAL A 119 0.50 31.22 -12.03
C VAL A 119 1.18 31.46 -10.68
N GLY A 120 0.56 32.32 -9.87
CA GLY A 120 0.89 32.51 -8.46
C GLY A 120 -0.19 31.85 -7.63
N GLY A 121 0.18 30.90 -6.77
CA GLY A 121 -0.76 30.22 -5.89
C GLY A 121 -0.17 28.96 -5.27
N GLY A 122 -0.62 28.61 -4.07
CA GLY A 122 -0.29 27.33 -3.46
C GLY A 122 -0.94 26.17 -4.21
N TRP A 123 -0.54 24.94 -3.91
CA TRP A 123 -1.09 23.71 -4.50
C TRP A 123 -2.63 23.64 -4.55
N ARG A 124 -3.31 24.22 -3.55
CA ARG A 124 -4.78 24.24 -3.48
C ARG A 124 -5.37 25.05 -4.62
N GLU A 125 -4.80 26.24 -4.89
CA GLU A 125 -5.21 27.11 -5.98
C GLU A 125 -4.98 26.44 -7.34
N LEU A 126 -3.87 25.72 -7.50
CA LEU A 126 -3.56 24.99 -8.73
C LEU A 126 -4.59 23.88 -9.02
N LEU A 127 -4.93 23.05 -8.03
CA LEU A 127 -5.95 22.01 -8.20
C LEU A 127 -7.36 22.58 -8.36
N HIS A 128 -7.63 23.70 -7.68
CA HIS A 128 -8.90 24.40 -7.81
C HIS A 128 -9.11 24.92 -9.24
N ARG A 129 -8.09 25.59 -9.78
CA ARG A 129 -8.09 26.08 -11.16
C ARG A 129 -8.25 24.92 -12.14
N ARG A 130 -7.50 23.84 -11.94
CA ARG A 130 -7.62 22.63 -12.76
C ARG A 130 -9.05 22.11 -12.84
N GLY A 131 -9.75 22.02 -11.70
CA GLY A 131 -11.15 21.60 -11.67
C GLY A 131 -12.06 22.51 -12.49
N ARG A 132 -11.96 23.84 -12.26
CA ARG A 132 -12.75 24.83 -13.01
C ARG A 132 -12.49 24.78 -14.51
N ASP A 133 -11.22 24.67 -14.91
CA ASP A 133 -10.83 24.64 -16.31
C ASP A 133 -11.31 23.36 -16.98
N ALA A 134 -11.13 22.21 -16.33
CA ALA A 134 -11.66 20.94 -16.83
C ALA A 134 -13.18 20.99 -17.03
N ARG A 135 -13.94 21.51 -16.04
CA ARG A 135 -15.40 21.68 -16.17
C ARG A 135 -15.76 22.64 -17.31
N ALA A 136 -15.10 23.79 -17.42
CA ALA A 136 -15.38 24.76 -18.47
C ALA A 136 -15.13 24.18 -19.87
N ILE A 137 -14.02 23.45 -20.05
CA ILE A 137 -13.72 22.75 -21.32
C ILE A 137 -14.82 21.74 -21.63
N MET A 138 -15.22 20.89 -20.68
CA MET A 138 -16.23 19.85 -20.91
C MET A 138 -17.63 20.41 -21.20
N LEU A 139 -17.95 21.61 -20.67
CA LEU A 139 -19.22 22.28 -20.90
C LEU A 139 -19.23 23.16 -22.16
N SER A 140 -18.07 23.40 -22.80
CA SER A 140 -17.99 24.25 -24.00
C SER A 140 -18.70 23.66 -25.22
N HIS A 141 -18.87 22.33 -25.26
CA HIS A 141 -19.55 21.61 -26.33
C HIS A 141 -20.53 20.59 -25.77
N ARG A 142 -21.56 20.28 -26.56
CA ARG A 142 -22.55 19.25 -26.23
C ARG A 142 -21.87 17.89 -26.01
N ASP A 143 -22.34 17.11 -25.03
CA ASP A 143 -21.77 15.81 -24.65
C ASP A 143 -20.26 15.82 -24.34
N GLY A 144 -19.65 17.00 -24.11
CA GLY A 144 -18.23 17.11 -23.79
C GLY A 144 -17.84 16.34 -22.53
N GLY A 145 -18.68 16.33 -21.50
CA GLY A 145 -18.44 15.50 -20.31
C GLY A 145 -18.36 14.00 -20.65
N LEU A 146 -19.25 13.51 -21.52
CA LEU A 146 -19.27 12.11 -21.96
C LEU A 146 -18.06 11.79 -22.85
N LEU A 147 -17.66 12.71 -23.73
CA LEU A 147 -16.48 12.56 -24.58
C LEU A 147 -15.23 12.35 -23.72
N PHE A 148 -15.01 13.21 -22.71
CA PHE A 148 -13.86 13.10 -21.81
C PHE A 148 -13.91 11.83 -20.94
N ALA A 149 -15.11 11.36 -20.56
CA ALA A 149 -15.27 10.11 -19.81
C ALA A 149 -14.86 8.86 -20.61
N CYS A 150 -14.83 8.92 -21.95
CA CYS A 150 -14.38 7.83 -22.81
C CYS A 150 -12.85 7.78 -23.01
N LEU A 151 -12.11 8.82 -22.61
CA LEU A 151 -10.66 8.88 -22.86
C LEU A 151 -9.87 8.04 -21.84
N ALA A 152 -8.87 7.32 -22.33
CA ALA A 152 -7.95 6.55 -21.47
C ALA A 152 -7.03 7.46 -20.61
N ALA A 153 -6.76 8.67 -21.10
CA ALA A 153 -5.99 9.69 -20.41
C ALA A 153 -6.55 11.08 -20.75
N MET A 154 -6.51 11.99 -19.77
CA MET A 154 -6.89 13.38 -19.99
C MET A 154 -5.81 14.09 -20.81
N PRO A 155 -6.16 14.87 -21.85
CA PRO A 155 -5.19 15.69 -22.56
C PRO A 155 -4.69 16.83 -21.68
N ASP A 156 -3.76 17.65 -22.20
CA ASP A 156 -3.23 18.77 -21.45
C ASP A 156 -4.27 19.88 -21.25
N LEU A 157 -4.94 19.84 -20.09
CA LEU A 157 -5.82 20.92 -19.62
C LEU A 157 -5.12 21.89 -18.65
N ASN A 158 -3.79 21.96 -18.67
CA ASN A 158 -3.03 22.90 -17.82
C ASN A 158 -2.37 24.02 -18.61
N GLY A 159 -2.60 24.11 -19.93
CA GLY A 159 -1.99 25.13 -20.78
C GLY A 159 -0.45 25.03 -20.79
N GLY A 160 0.10 23.82 -20.80
CA GLY A 160 1.55 23.57 -20.83
C GLY A 160 2.24 23.56 -19.46
N ILE A 161 1.51 23.76 -18.36
CA ILE A 161 2.08 23.66 -17.01
C ILE A 161 2.14 22.18 -16.58
N ASP A 162 3.33 21.70 -16.19
CA ASP A 162 3.47 20.42 -15.51
C ASP A 162 2.93 20.54 -14.08
N LEU A 163 1.63 20.27 -13.93
CA LEU A 163 0.94 20.34 -12.65
C LEU A 163 1.50 19.31 -11.64
N ILE A 164 2.02 18.17 -12.11
CA ILE A 164 2.60 17.16 -11.23
C ILE A 164 3.90 17.69 -10.62
N GLU A 165 4.77 18.30 -11.44
CA GLU A 165 5.99 18.94 -10.97
C GLU A 165 5.69 20.05 -9.95
N ARG A 166 4.76 20.95 -10.25
CA ARG A 166 4.34 22.04 -9.34
C ARG A 166 3.80 21.54 -8.00
N LEU A 167 3.01 20.46 -8.03
CA LEU A 167 2.51 19.84 -6.80
C LEU A 167 3.66 19.19 -6.01
N CYS A 168 4.66 18.61 -6.68
CA CYS A 168 5.85 18.09 -6.03
C CYS A 168 6.69 19.21 -5.38
N GLU A 169 6.87 20.36 -6.04
CA GLU A 169 7.48 21.56 -5.45
C GLU A 169 6.75 22.01 -4.18
N ALA A 170 5.42 21.86 -4.17
CA ALA A 170 4.58 22.16 -3.02
C ALA A 170 4.57 21.06 -1.94
N GLY A 171 5.37 20.00 -2.09
CA GLY A 171 5.58 18.94 -1.09
C GLY A 171 4.75 17.66 -1.28
N PHE A 172 4.08 17.47 -2.42
CA PHE A 172 3.45 16.19 -2.74
C PHE A 172 4.49 15.16 -3.18
N SER A 173 4.22 13.86 -2.93
CA SER A 173 4.93 12.81 -3.64
C SER A 173 4.44 12.74 -5.09
N PRO A 174 5.23 12.22 -6.06
CA PRO A 174 4.78 12.07 -7.44
C PRO A 174 3.51 11.23 -7.59
N PHE A 175 3.31 10.25 -6.70
CA PHE A 175 2.11 9.43 -6.68
C PHE A 175 0.90 10.22 -6.18
N ASP A 176 1.04 10.94 -5.06
CA ASP A 176 -0.06 11.73 -4.48
C ASP A 176 -0.44 12.91 -5.38
N ALA A 177 0.54 13.53 -6.04
CA ALA A 177 0.29 14.55 -7.05
C ALA A 177 -0.57 14.01 -8.20
N ARG A 178 -0.22 12.84 -8.76
CA ARG A 178 -1.02 12.19 -9.83
C ARG A 178 -2.41 11.80 -9.34
N ALA A 179 -2.51 11.26 -8.13
CA ALA A 179 -3.78 10.86 -7.54
C ALA A 179 -4.70 12.07 -7.31
N ALA A 180 -4.15 13.19 -6.82
CA ALA A 180 -4.89 14.43 -6.64
C ALA A 180 -5.41 14.99 -7.96
N VAL A 181 -4.57 15.06 -9.00
CA VAL A 181 -4.99 15.52 -10.33
C VAL A 181 -6.08 14.61 -10.91
N GLN A 182 -5.90 13.28 -10.85
CA GLN A 182 -6.90 12.33 -11.34
C GLN A 182 -8.23 12.43 -10.58
N LEU A 183 -8.20 12.69 -9.27
CA LEU A 183 -9.41 12.86 -8.47
C LEU A 183 -10.21 14.09 -8.95
N ILE A 184 -9.52 15.21 -9.14
CA ILE A 184 -10.14 16.45 -9.62
C ILE A 184 -10.69 16.27 -11.05
N ASP A 185 -9.92 15.64 -11.94
CA ASP A 185 -10.35 15.41 -13.33
C ASP A 185 -11.58 14.50 -13.42
N ARG A 186 -11.59 13.39 -12.66
CA ARG A 186 -12.74 12.47 -12.64
C ARG A 186 -13.98 13.10 -12.02
N PHE A 187 -13.80 13.90 -10.97
CA PHE A 187 -14.89 14.66 -10.39
C PHE A 187 -15.46 15.65 -11.39
N ALA A 188 -14.62 16.45 -12.05
CA ALA A 188 -15.06 17.41 -13.07
C ALA A 188 -15.78 16.73 -14.24
N ALA A 189 -15.27 15.60 -14.73
CA ALA A 189 -15.91 14.82 -15.79
C ALA A 189 -17.27 14.27 -15.37
N GLY A 190 -17.36 13.63 -14.19
CA GLY A 190 -18.62 13.10 -13.67
C GLY A 190 -19.65 14.21 -13.43
N TRP A 191 -19.20 15.37 -12.94
CA TRP A 191 -20.06 16.53 -12.75
C TRP A 191 -20.58 17.08 -14.07
N ALA A 192 -19.71 17.28 -15.06
CA ALA A 192 -20.09 17.79 -16.37
C ALA A 192 -21.09 16.86 -17.08
N VAL A 193 -20.93 15.54 -16.95
CA VAL A 193 -21.90 14.55 -17.45
C VAL A 193 -23.27 14.74 -16.79
N ALA A 194 -23.30 14.85 -15.46
CA ALA A 194 -24.55 15.04 -14.73
C ALA A 194 -25.22 16.37 -15.08
N GLU A 195 -24.45 17.44 -15.19
CA GLU A 195 -24.92 18.79 -15.50
C GLU A 195 -25.48 18.89 -16.93
N GLN A 196 -24.85 18.24 -17.91
CA GLN A 196 -25.36 18.18 -19.28
C GLN A 196 -26.59 17.27 -19.42
N ALA A 197 -26.68 16.21 -18.62
CA ALA A 197 -27.81 15.28 -18.63
C ALA A 197 -29.05 15.83 -17.90
N HIS A 198 -28.83 16.66 -16.88
CA HIS A 198 -29.86 17.18 -15.99
C HIS A 198 -29.66 18.68 -15.67
N PRO A 199 -29.86 19.58 -16.66
CA PRO A 199 -29.68 21.02 -16.46
C PRO A 199 -30.55 21.59 -15.34
N GLU A 200 -31.71 20.98 -15.08
CA GLU A 200 -32.65 21.36 -14.02
C GLU A 200 -32.06 21.27 -12.60
N LEU A 201 -31.06 20.40 -12.39
CA LEU A 201 -30.41 20.25 -11.09
C LEU A 201 -29.51 21.44 -10.73
N ALA A 202 -29.09 22.24 -11.72
CA ALA A 202 -28.30 23.44 -11.48
C ALA A 202 -29.12 24.59 -10.87
N GLU A 203 -30.45 24.53 -10.98
CA GLU A 203 -31.38 25.54 -10.45
C GLU A 203 -31.87 25.21 -9.02
N ASP A 204 -31.58 24.01 -8.52
CA ASP A 204 -31.98 23.57 -7.17
C ASP A 204 -30.96 24.02 -6.12
N GLU A 205 -31.23 25.17 -5.50
CA GLU A 205 -30.41 25.74 -4.42
C GLU A 205 -30.29 24.86 -3.16
N THR A 206 -31.07 23.78 -3.06
CA THR A 206 -30.97 22.82 -1.93
C THR A 206 -29.89 21.77 -2.14
N LEU A 207 -29.41 21.60 -3.37
CA LEU A 207 -28.33 20.69 -3.72
C LEU A 207 -26.97 21.40 -3.61
N PRO A 208 -25.89 20.67 -3.24
CA PRO A 208 -24.56 21.28 -3.19
C PRO A 208 -24.10 21.68 -4.59
N ASP A 209 -23.54 22.89 -4.72
CA ASP A 209 -22.98 23.37 -5.99
C ASP A 209 -21.60 22.76 -6.29
N TYR A 210 -21.16 22.94 -7.54
CA TYR A 210 -19.86 22.41 -8.00
C TYR A 210 -18.71 22.94 -7.14
N GLU A 211 -18.76 24.22 -6.81
CA GLU A 211 -17.72 24.93 -6.08
C GLU A 211 -17.57 24.40 -4.65
N GLY A 212 -18.67 24.24 -3.91
CA GLY A 212 -18.68 23.69 -2.57
C GLY A 212 -18.22 22.23 -2.52
N GLN A 213 -18.58 21.42 -3.52
CA GLN A 213 -18.10 20.04 -3.61
C GLN A 213 -16.62 19.95 -3.99
N LEU A 214 -16.15 20.81 -4.92
CA LEU A 214 -14.74 20.92 -5.25
C LEU A 214 -13.91 21.33 -4.01
N GLU A 215 -14.38 22.31 -3.25
CA GLU A 215 -13.75 22.76 -2.01
C GLU A 215 -13.70 21.64 -0.95
N THR A 216 -14.75 20.82 -0.87
CA THR A 216 -14.82 19.63 -0.01
C THR A 216 -13.77 18.59 -0.42
N LEU A 217 -13.62 18.32 -1.72
CA LEU A 217 -12.57 17.43 -2.24
C LEU A 217 -11.18 17.95 -1.92
N LEU A 218 -10.93 19.25 -2.13
CA LEU A 218 -9.65 19.89 -1.82
C LEU A 218 -9.35 19.87 -0.31
N ALA A 219 -10.37 20.00 0.55
CA ALA A 219 -10.23 19.78 1.99
C ALA A 219 -9.83 18.31 2.30
N GLY A 220 -10.43 17.33 1.62
CA GLY A 220 -10.04 15.92 1.71
C GLY A 220 -8.58 15.65 1.29
N VAL A 221 -8.11 16.30 0.22
CA VAL A 221 -6.69 16.27 -0.20
C VAL A 221 -5.79 16.90 0.87
N THR A 222 -6.24 17.99 1.51
CA THR A 222 -5.51 18.63 2.63
C THR A 222 -5.34 17.67 3.80
N VAL A 223 -6.40 16.95 4.19
CA VAL A 223 -6.36 15.96 5.28
C VAL A 223 -5.44 14.79 4.93
N THR A 224 -5.54 14.27 3.71
CA THR A 224 -4.71 13.15 3.25
C THR A 224 -3.24 13.54 3.14
N ARG A 225 -2.95 14.79 2.74
CA ARG A 225 -1.61 15.39 2.73
C ARG A 225 -1.08 15.62 4.14
N ALA A 226 -1.88 16.21 5.04
CA ALA A 226 -1.53 16.45 6.44
C ALA A 226 -1.26 15.14 7.19
N TRP A 227 -1.90 14.06 6.75
CA TRP A 227 -1.67 12.71 7.24
C TRP A 227 -0.63 11.92 6.44
N GLY A 228 -0.03 12.51 5.40
CA GLY A 228 0.97 11.93 4.50
C GLY A 228 0.44 10.71 3.72
N GLY A 229 0.48 10.73 2.37
CA GLY A 229 0.15 9.55 1.55
C GLY A 229 0.94 8.29 1.95
N ALA A 230 2.15 8.47 2.49
CA ALA A 230 2.93 7.43 3.14
C ALA A 230 2.27 6.93 4.46
N ALA A 231 1.85 7.81 5.37
CA ALA A 231 1.23 7.39 6.63
C ALA A 231 -0.18 6.76 6.46
N ALA A 232 -0.92 7.10 5.40
CA ALA A 232 -2.12 6.35 4.99
C ALA A 232 -1.76 4.92 4.55
N LYS A 233 -0.76 4.76 3.67
CA LYS A 233 -0.20 3.47 3.26
C LYS A 233 0.36 2.68 4.47
N HIS A 234 1.01 3.35 5.42
CA HIS A 234 1.56 2.71 6.63
C HIS A 234 0.46 2.21 7.58
N ARG A 235 -0.60 2.99 7.80
CA ARG A 235 -1.77 2.54 8.58
C ARG A 235 -2.47 1.35 7.91
N GLN A 236 -2.59 1.39 6.58
CA GLN A 236 -3.13 0.28 5.81
C GLN A 236 -2.28 -0.98 5.96
N PHE A 237 -0.94 -0.85 5.89
CA PHE A 237 -0.03 -1.99 6.10
C PHE A 237 -0.23 -2.64 7.47
N GLN A 238 -0.28 -1.87 8.56
CA GLN A 238 -0.45 -2.44 9.91
C GLN A 238 -1.76 -3.20 10.07
N SER A 239 -2.86 -2.63 9.56
CA SER A 239 -4.18 -3.26 9.61
C SER A 239 -4.23 -4.51 8.74
N ASN A 240 -3.68 -4.46 7.52
CA ASN A 240 -3.63 -5.59 6.59
C ASN A 240 -2.66 -6.69 7.04
N LEU A 241 -1.56 -6.34 7.73
CA LEU A 241 -0.58 -7.30 8.27
C LEU A 241 -1.23 -8.32 9.19
N TRP A 242 -2.14 -7.87 10.06
CA TRP A 242 -2.86 -8.78 10.93
C TRP A 242 -3.75 -9.76 10.16
N VAL A 243 -4.49 -9.28 9.16
CA VAL A 243 -5.38 -10.10 8.32
C VAL A 243 -4.57 -11.12 7.52
N PHE A 244 -3.51 -10.67 6.86
CA PHE A 244 -2.56 -11.52 6.14
C PHE A 244 -2.02 -12.63 7.05
N LEU A 245 -1.48 -12.26 8.22
CA LEU A 245 -0.90 -13.23 9.15
C LEU A 245 -1.93 -14.21 9.68
N ARG A 246 -3.15 -13.76 10.00
CA ARG A 246 -4.24 -14.66 10.39
C ARG A 246 -4.52 -15.68 9.29
N ASN A 247 -4.73 -15.23 8.05
CA ASN A 247 -5.06 -16.11 6.93
C ASN A 247 -3.92 -17.10 6.63
N ALA A 248 -2.68 -16.63 6.61
CA ALA A 248 -1.49 -17.46 6.38
C ALA A 248 -1.25 -18.48 7.52
N ARG A 249 -1.53 -18.11 8.78
CA ARG A 249 -1.38 -19.00 9.93
C ARG A 249 -2.49 -20.04 10.00
N ASP A 250 -3.74 -19.63 9.82
CA ASP A 250 -4.89 -20.55 9.89
C ASP A 250 -4.78 -21.62 8.79
N SER A 251 -4.45 -21.19 7.57
CA SER A 251 -4.21 -22.11 6.46
C SER A 251 -3.03 -23.04 6.75
N ALA A 252 -1.95 -22.54 7.38
CA ALA A 252 -0.83 -23.38 7.78
C ALA A 252 -1.21 -24.37 8.87
N ASN A 253 -1.98 -23.94 9.88
CA ASN A 253 -2.40 -24.82 10.96
C ASN A 253 -3.27 -25.97 10.44
N ILE A 254 -4.17 -25.73 9.47
CA ILE A 254 -4.92 -26.78 8.78
C ILE A 254 -3.98 -27.73 8.05
N ALA A 255 -3.09 -27.21 7.20
CA ALA A 255 -2.21 -28.04 6.37
C ALA A 255 -1.23 -28.89 7.20
N PHE A 256 -0.62 -28.31 8.22
CA PHE A 256 0.34 -29.00 9.08
C PHE A 256 -0.34 -30.00 10.02
N ALA A 257 -1.57 -29.75 10.46
CA ALA A 257 -2.32 -30.69 11.29
C ALA A 257 -2.63 -32.00 10.54
N ARG A 258 -2.73 -31.99 9.21
CA ARG A 258 -2.85 -33.22 8.40
C ARG A 258 -1.56 -34.04 8.35
N ALA A 259 -0.41 -33.41 8.53
CA ALA A 259 0.89 -34.09 8.51
C ALA A 259 1.25 -34.66 9.89
N ASP A 260 1.20 -33.83 10.93
CA ASP A 260 1.52 -34.22 12.31
C ASP A 260 0.86 -33.23 13.28
N HIS A 261 0.24 -33.71 14.35
CA HIS A 261 -0.39 -32.87 15.37
C HIS A 261 0.63 -32.22 16.31
N ILE A 262 1.15 -31.06 15.90
CA ILE A 262 2.07 -30.24 16.69
C ILE A 262 1.54 -28.81 16.80
N SER A 263 1.78 -28.15 17.93
CA SER A 263 1.37 -26.75 18.09
C SER A 263 2.14 -25.84 17.12
N GLU A 264 1.53 -24.72 16.71
CA GLU A 264 2.15 -23.74 15.80
C GLU A 264 3.52 -23.28 16.30
N LEU A 265 3.65 -23.00 17.61
CA LEU A 265 4.89 -22.54 18.21
C LEU A 265 5.96 -23.64 18.20
N ASP A 266 5.59 -24.87 18.54
CA ASP A 266 6.52 -26.00 18.57
C ASP A 266 7.05 -26.28 17.15
N ARG A 267 6.18 -26.27 16.13
CA ARG A 267 6.56 -26.36 14.71
C ARG A 267 7.54 -25.25 14.29
N ARG A 268 7.25 -24.00 14.67
CA ARG A 268 8.12 -22.86 14.37
C ARG A 268 9.51 -23.01 14.98
N ILE A 269 9.61 -23.51 16.21
CA ILE A 269 10.90 -23.78 16.87
C ILE A 269 11.68 -24.86 16.10
N LEU A 270 11.03 -25.95 15.70
CA LEU A 270 11.70 -27.02 14.94
C LEU A 270 12.21 -26.52 13.59
N LEU A 271 11.38 -25.79 12.84
CA LEU A 271 11.75 -25.21 11.54
C LEU A 271 12.87 -24.17 11.67
N LEU A 272 12.85 -23.38 12.75
CA LEU A 272 13.91 -22.41 13.02
C LEU A 272 15.25 -23.10 13.32
N LEU A 273 15.26 -24.11 14.21
CA LEU A 273 16.47 -24.86 14.53
C LEU A 273 17.00 -25.64 13.31
N GLN A 274 16.11 -26.10 12.43
CA GLN A 274 16.50 -26.72 11.17
C GLN A 274 17.19 -25.72 10.22
N ALA A 275 16.68 -24.49 10.15
CA ALA A 275 17.21 -23.45 9.26
C ALA A 275 18.49 -22.79 9.78
N GLN A 276 18.62 -22.59 11.10
CA GLN A 276 19.68 -21.80 11.73
C GLN A 276 20.67 -22.65 12.55
N GLY A 277 20.40 -23.94 12.73
CA GLY A 277 21.21 -24.83 13.56
C GLY A 277 20.98 -24.63 15.06
N ASP A 278 22.03 -24.87 15.85
CA ASP A 278 21.93 -24.90 17.30
C ASP A 278 21.79 -23.48 17.88
N MET A 279 20.74 -23.23 18.67
CA MET A 279 20.42 -21.89 19.17
C MET A 279 20.19 -21.84 20.67
N THR A 280 20.56 -20.73 21.31
CA THR A 280 20.20 -20.51 22.72
C THR A 280 18.71 -20.22 22.88
N LEU A 281 18.15 -20.43 24.07
CA LEU A 281 16.76 -20.07 24.39
C LEU A 281 16.46 -18.59 24.10
N ALA A 282 17.42 -17.70 24.38
CA ALA A 282 17.28 -16.27 24.12
C ALA A 282 17.22 -15.98 22.61
N ALA A 283 18.04 -16.65 21.80
CA ALA A 283 18.02 -16.51 20.35
C ALA A 283 16.70 -17.04 19.76
N VAL A 284 16.21 -18.21 20.21
CA VAL A 284 14.91 -18.75 19.77
C VAL A 284 13.74 -17.82 20.14
N SER A 285 13.78 -17.23 21.33
CA SER A 285 12.80 -16.24 21.79
C SER A 285 12.80 -14.97 20.93
N MET A 286 13.98 -14.44 20.64
CA MET A 286 14.14 -13.27 19.77
C MET A 286 13.66 -13.56 18.34
N ALA A 287 14.12 -14.67 17.76
CA ALA A 287 13.80 -15.10 16.40
C ALA A 287 12.30 -15.32 16.17
N ASN A 288 11.58 -15.83 17.17
CA ASN A 288 10.14 -16.04 17.09
C ASN A 288 9.31 -14.81 17.51
N GLY A 289 9.93 -13.78 18.09
CA GLY A 289 9.25 -12.64 18.70
C GLY A 289 8.41 -13.02 19.93
N VAL A 290 8.63 -14.18 20.54
CA VAL A 290 7.82 -14.72 21.65
C VAL A 290 8.58 -14.54 22.97
N ASP A 291 7.88 -14.35 24.10
CA ASP A 291 8.53 -14.19 25.40
C ASP A 291 9.27 -15.47 25.86
N LYS A 292 10.31 -15.28 26.69
CA LYS A 292 11.18 -16.39 27.16
C LYS A 292 10.41 -17.45 27.95
N ALA A 293 9.33 -17.10 28.64
CA ALA A 293 8.56 -18.06 29.43
C ALA A 293 7.73 -18.99 28.52
N GLN A 294 7.09 -18.45 27.49
CA GLN A 294 6.40 -19.24 26.47
C GLN A 294 7.36 -20.18 25.72
N ILE A 295 8.52 -19.68 25.31
CA ILE A 295 9.56 -20.51 24.67
C ILE A 295 10.09 -21.58 25.61
N SER A 296 10.34 -21.26 26.88
CA SER A 296 10.76 -22.26 27.87
C SER A 296 9.73 -23.37 28.06
N ARG A 297 8.43 -23.05 28.02
CA ARG A 297 7.35 -24.05 28.09
C ARG A 297 7.32 -24.94 26.85
N ALA A 298 7.47 -24.34 25.66
CA ALA A 298 7.55 -25.07 24.40
C ALA A 298 8.77 -26.02 24.35
N ILE A 299 9.95 -25.53 24.74
CA ILE A 299 11.18 -26.31 24.85
C ILE A 299 10.99 -27.50 25.80
N LYS A 300 10.38 -27.28 26.97
CA LYS A 300 10.12 -28.36 27.93
C LYS A 300 9.27 -29.47 27.30
N ARG A 301 8.18 -29.12 26.59
CA ARG A 301 7.35 -30.11 25.88
C ARG A 301 8.11 -30.83 24.78
N LEU A 302 8.82 -30.09 23.92
CA LEU A 302 9.60 -30.66 22.82
C LEU A 302 10.72 -31.60 23.31
N SER A 303 11.35 -31.29 24.45
CA SER A 303 12.33 -32.17 25.08
C SER A 303 11.70 -33.43 25.68
N GLN A 304 10.51 -33.32 26.30
CA GLN A 304 9.78 -34.48 26.85
C GLN A 304 9.38 -35.48 25.76
N VAL A 305 9.02 -34.99 24.56
CA VAL A 305 8.69 -35.82 23.40
C VAL A 305 9.96 -36.23 22.61
N GLY A 306 11.15 -35.84 23.09
CA GLY A 306 12.43 -36.26 22.51
C GLY A 306 12.75 -35.62 21.16
N LEU A 307 12.12 -34.52 20.78
CA LEU A 307 12.34 -33.81 19.50
C LEU A 307 13.53 -32.84 19.56
N ILE A 308 13.85 -32.33 20.75
CA ILE A 308 15.01 -31.45 20.96
C ILE A 308 15.81 -31.87 22.19
N GLN A 309 17.10 -31.57 22.17
CA GLN A 309 18.04 -31.89 23.24
C GLN A 309 18.85 -30.65 23.62
N ARG A 310 19.31 -30.62 24.88
CA ARG A 310 20.26 -29.62 25.39
C ARG A 310 21.11 -30.23 26.50
N SER A 311 22.39 -29.90 26.53
CA SER A 311 23.34 -30.38 27.54
C SER A 311 23.22 -29.65 28.89
N GLY A 312 22.50 -28.51 28.93
CA GLY A 312 22.33 -27.69 30.13
C GLY A 312 21.32 -26.56 29.90
N ILE A 313 20.94 -25.85 30.97
CA ILE A 313 19.90 -24.80 30.90
C ILE A 313 20.30 -23.64 29.99
N ARG A 314 21.59 -23.27 30.00
CA ARG A 314 22.16 -22.19 29.16
C ARG A 314 22.76 -22.68 27.85
N SER A 315 22.83 -24.00 27.64
CA SER A 315 23.44 -24.58 26.45
C SER A 315 22.53 -24.41 25.21
N PRO A 316 23.11 -24.37 24.00
CA PRO A 316 22.33 -24.36 22.77
C PRO A 316 21.39 -25.57 22.69
N LEU A 317 20.18 -25.30 22.21
CA LEU A 317 19.15 -26.28 21.87
C LEU A 317 19.50 -26.86 20.51
N ARG A 318 19.37 -28.18 20.38
CA ARG A 318 19.65 -28.91 19.15
C ARG A 318 18.48 -29.82 18.81
N LEU A 319 18.24 -30.05 17.53
CA LEU A 319 17.30 -31.09 17.09
C LEU A 319 17.87 -32.47 17.41
N SER A 320 17.03 -33.37 17.94
CA SER A 320 17.37 -34.79 18.04
C SER A 320 17.31 -35.46 16.66
N GLY A 321 17.69 -36.75 16.55
CA GLY A 321 17.50 -37.50 15.31
C GLY A 321 16.04 -37.52 14.85
N THR A 322 15.11 -37.84 15.75
CA THR A 322 13.65 -37.82 15.50
C THR A 322 13.16 -36.40 15.18
N GLY A 323 13.67 -35.40 15.90
CA GLY A 323 13.36 -33.99 15.66
C GLY A 323 13.75 -33.51 14.27
N ARG A 324 14.94 -33.89 13.78
CA ARG A 324 15.39 -33.61 12.42
C ARG A 324 14.50 -34.26 11.37
N GLN A 325 14.16 -35.53 11.53
CA GLN A 325 13.28 -36.23 10.59
C GLN A 325 11.89 -35.57 10.50
N LEU A 326 11.32 -35.15 11.62
CA LEU A 326 10.06 -34.41 11.65
C LEU A 326 10.21 -33.02 11.00
N ALA A 327 11.28 -32.29 11.33
CA ALA A 327 11.56 -30.98 10.75
C ALA A 327 11.73 -31.07 9.22
N ASP A 328 12.41 -32.09 8.69
CA ASP A 328 12.59 -32.30 7.25
C ASP A 328 11.25 -32.52 6.52
N ARG A 329 10.30 -33.22 7.14
CA ARG A 329 8.93 -33.33 6.60
C ARG A 329 8.24 -31.97 6.56
N PHE A 330 8.37 -31.20 7.63
CA PHE A 330 7.77 -29.87 7.71
C PHE A 330 8.41 -28.87 6.76
N VAL A 331 9.71 -28.96 6.47
CA VAL A 331 10.39 -28.10 5.50
C VAL A 331 9.75 -28.24 4.12
N ARG A 332 9.51 -29.47 3.64
CA ARG A 332 8.88 -29.68 2.32
C ARG A 332 7.50 -29.03 2.23
N LEU A 333 6.67 -29.20 3.25
CA LEU A 333 5.35 -28.57 3.30
C LEU A 333 5.46 -27.04 3.41
N ALA A 334 6.42 -26.53 4.20
CA ALA A 334 6.66 -25.10 4.33
C ALA A 334 7.14 -24.47 3.01
N GLU A 335 7.99 -25.15 2.25
CA GLU A 335 8.48 -24.70 0.94
C GLU A 335 7.38 -24.64 -0.09
N LEU A 336 6.54 -25.69 -0.20
CA LEU A 336 5.38 -25.68 -1.10
C LEU A 336 4.47 -24.50 -0.80
N ARG A 337 4.14 -24.32 0.49
CA ARG A 337 3.28 -23.21 0.92
C ARG A 337 3.92 -21.85 0.71
N ASN A 338 5.24 -21.74 0.88
CA ASN A 338 5.96 -20.50 0.61
C ASN A 338 5.88 -20.14 -0.87
N ARG A 339 6.08 -21.11 -1.77
CA ARG A 339 5.96 -20.91 -3.22
C ARG A 339 4.57 -20.43 -3.63
N GLU A 340 3.53 -21.01 -3.03
CA GLU A 340 2.15 -20.58 -3.25
C GLU A 340 1.90 -19.16 -2.73
N LEU A 341 2.40 -18.84 -1.54
CA LEU A 341 2.27 -17.49 -0.97
C LEU A 341 2.98 -16.45 -1.84
N THR A 342 4.16 -16.77 -2.37
CA THR A 342 4.96 -15.85 -3.19
C THR A 342 4.63 -15.92 -4.69
N PHE A 343 3.58 -16.65 -5.09
CA PHE A 343 3.22 -16.77 -6.50
C PHE A 343 2.86 -15.40 -7.09
N GLY A 344 3.44 -15.07 -8.25
CA GLY A 344 3.23 -13.79 -8.93
C GLY A 344 4.11 -12.64 -8.43
N ILE A 345 5.06 -12.89 -7.52
CA ILE A 345 6.07 -11.92 -7.07
C ILE A 345 7.39 -12.22 -7.78
N SER A 346 8.00 -11.22 -8.41
CA SER A 346 9.29 -11.38 -9.10
C SER A 346 10.47 -11.47 -8.12
N ASP A 347 11.62 -11.96 -8.59
CA ASP A 347 12.83 -12.04 -7.76
C ASP A 347 13.31 -10.66 -7.30
N GLU A 348 13.21 -9.63 -8.15
CA GLU A 348 13.52 -8.24 -7.80
C GLU A 348 12.58 -7.72 -6.70
N GLN A 349 11.28 -7.99 -6.83
CA GLN A 349 10.29 -7.65 -5.81
C GLN A 349 10.54 -8.38 -4.49
N LEU A 350 10.96 -9.65 -4.53
CA LEU A 350 11.34 -10.40 -3.33
C LEU A 350 12.56 -9.81 -2.64
N VAL A 351 13.58 -9.36 -3.40
CA VAL A 351 14.75 -8.67 -2.85
C VAL A 351 14.34 -7.39 -2.12
N ASP A 352 13.51 -6.56 -2.75
CA ASP A 352 13.00 -5.34 -2.13
C ASP A 352 12.14 -5.63 -0.89
N LEU A 353 11.29 -6.65 -0.98
CA LEU A 353 10.42 -7.10 0.10
C LEU A 353 11.23 -7.51 1.35
N PHE A 354 12.24 -8.36 1.17
CA PHE A 354 13.11 -8.76 2.28
C PHE A 354 13.98 -7.61 2.80
N GLY A 355 14.48 -6.76 1.90
CA GLY A 355 15.26 -5.58 2.28
C GLY A 355 14.46 -4.61 3.17
N VAL A 356 13.23 -4.30 2.78
CA VAL A 356 12.32 -3.48 3.60
C VAL A 356 11.96 -4.20 4.90
N LEU A 357 11.64 -5.50 4.85
CA LEU A 357 11.33 -6.27 6.07
C LEU A 357 12.46 -6.23 7.09
N ASP A 358 13.72 -6.35 6.66
CA ASP A 358 14.88 -6.28 7.56
C ASP A 358 14.98 -4.90 8.24
N ILE A 359 14.75 -3.81 7.49
CA ILE A 359 14.70 -2.46 8.03
C ILE A 359 13.57 -2.33 9.07
N LEU A 360 12.35 -2.76 8.73
CA LEU A 360 11.18 -2.68 9.62
C LEU A 360 11.41 -3.49 10.90
N LEU A 361 12.00 -4.67 10.77
CA LEU A 361 12.22 -5.60 11.86
C LEU A 361 13.28 -5.10 12.84
N ALA A 362 14.40 -4.58 12.33
CA ALA A 362 15.44 -3.95 13.14
C ALA A 362 14.85 -2.78 13.96
N ARG A 363 14.08 -1.92 13.32
CA ARG A 363 13.40 -0.77 13.95
C ARG A 363 12.37 -1.20 14.99
N ALA A 364 11.52 -2.18 14.68
CA ALA A 364 10.52 -2.69 15.61
C ALA A 364 11.17 -3.30 16.87
N MET A 365 12.30 -4.00 16.71
CA MET A 365 13.06 -4.55 17.83
C MET A 365 13.74 -3.47 18.67
N ALA A 366 14.33 -2.45 18.03
CA ALA A 366 14.92 -1.30 18.72
C ALA A 366 13.86 -0.57 19.56
N LEU A 367 12.70 -0.26 18.98
CA LEU A 367 11.57 0.35 19.69
C LEU A 367 11.07 -0.52 20.85
N TYR A 368 11.04 -1.84 20.68
CA TYR A 368 10.65 -2.75 21.76
C TYR A 368 11.62 -2.70 22.93
N GLU A 369 12.93 -2.76 22.65
CA GLU A 369 13.96 -2.73 23.68
C GLU A 369 13.96 -1.39 24.44
N GLN A 370 13.77 -0.29 23.72
CA GLN A 370 13.64 1.04 24.31
C GLN A 370 12.40 1.16 25.21
N GLU A 371 11.22 0.79 24.72
CA GLU A 371 9.99 0.81 25.53
C GLU A 371 10.11 -0.11 26.75
N ARG A 372 10.81 -1.24 26.62
CA ARG A 372 11.07 -2.14 27.76
C ARG A 372 11.95 -1.46 28.80
N LYS A 373 13.01 -0.74 28.40
CA LYS A 373 13.88 0.02 29.32
C LYS A 373 13.11 1.15 30.00
N LEU A 374 12.31 1.91 29.23
CA LEU A 374 11.48 2.99 29.75
C LEU A 374 10.43 2.49 30.75
N ALA A 375 9.79 1.36 30.46
CA ALA A 375 8.80 0.75 31.36
C ALA A 375 9.41 0.20 32.67
N GLN A 376 10.73 -0.04 32.70
CA GLN A 376 11.46 -0.47 33.90
C GLN A 376 12.01 0.72 34.72
N ALA A 377 12.07 1.92 34.14
CA ALA A 377 12.58 3.11 34.81
C ALA A 377 11.51 3.77 35.70
N SER A 378 11.90 4.23 36.89
CA SER A 378 10.99 4.76 37.92
C SER A 378 10.25 6.07 37.53
N HIS A 379 10.72 6.80 36.51
CA HIS A 379 10.11 8.05 36.00
C HIS A 379 9.67 7.93 34.52
N GLY A 380 9.36 6.72 34.06
CA GLY A 380 9.13 6.43 32.64
C GLY A 380 7.85 7.01 32.01
N ILE A 381 6.95 7.64 32.77
CA ILE A 381 5.67 8.17 32.24
C ILE A 381 5.92 9.38 31.31
N ASP A 382 6.80 10.30 31.71
CA ASP A 382 7.08 11.52 30.92
C ASP A 382 8.12 11.30 29.82
N ALA A 383 9.00 10.31 29.97
CA ALA A 383 10.00 9.99 28.96
C ALA A 383 9.37 9.63 27.59
N GLU A 384 9.95 10.12 26.51
CA GLU A 384 9.56 9.72 25.16
C GLU A 384 10.49 8.61 24.64
N ALA A 385 9.93 7.73 23.82
CA ALA A 385 10.78 6.86 23.01
C ALA A 385 11.49 7.75 21.98
N GLU A 386 12.81 7.79 22.01
CA GLU A 386 13.63 8.41 20.99
C GLU A 386 13.43 7.69 19.65
N PHE A 387 13.28 8.46 18.59
CA PHE A 387 13.16 7.98 17.21
C PHE A 387 14.43 8.41 16.44
N PRO A 388 15.59 7.75 16.66
CA PRO A 388 16.85 8.15 16.03
C PRO A 388 16.81 8.01 14.51
N ASP A 389 17.57 8.85 13.80
CA ASP A 389 17.58 8.83 12.33
C ASP A 389 18.08 7.49 11.78
N HIS A 390 17.54 7.05 10.62
CA HIS A 390 17.87 5.77 9.99
C HIS A 390 19.39 5.56 9.81
N LYS A 391 20.13 6.64 9.51
CA LYS A 391 21.59 6.61 9.33
C LYS A 391 22.38 6.35 10.61
N GLU A 392 21.81 6.63 11.79
CA GLU A 392 22.45 6.34 13.08
C GLU A 392 22.27 4.87 13.45
N MET A 393 21.15 4.26 13.05
CA MET A 393 20.87 2.85 13.29
C MET A 393 21.74 1.92 12.43
N ASP A 394 22.04 2.31 11.18
CA ASP A 394 22.98 1.60 10.28
C ASP A 394 24.44 1.64 10.78
N ARG A 395 24.78 2.58 11.68
CA ARG A 395 26.11 2.73 12.28
C ARG A 395 26.29 1.99 13.61
N ALA A 396 25.24 1.34 14.13
CA ALA A 396 25.34 0.57 15.36
C ALA A 396 26.32 -0.61 15.15
N PRO A 397 27.45 -0.69 15.87
CA PRO A 397 28.56 -1.60 15.54
C PRO A 397 28.28 -3.10 15.73
N ASP A 398 27.05 -3.49 16.08
CA ASP A 398 26.72 -4.85 16.49
C ASP A 398 25.21 -5.15 16.33
N ALA A 399 24.58 -4.62 15.28
CA ALA A 399 23.28 -5.14 14.83
C ALA A 399 23.50 -6.52 14.19
N GLY A 400 23.97 -7.48 15.00
CA GLY A 400 24.22 -8.85 14.60
C GLY A 400 23.00 -9.37 13.83
N ILE A 401 23.26 -10.00 12.68
CA ILE A 401 22.24 -10.55 11.79
C ILE A 401 21.15 -11.17 12.65
N LEU A 402 19.98 -10.54 12.67
CA LEU A 402 18.86 -11.02 13.46
C LEU A 402 18.67 -12.50 13.16
N PRO A 403 18.58 -13.39 14.17
CA PRO A 403 18.50 -14.83 13.95
C PRO A 403 17.08 -15.24 13.50
N VAL A 404 16.48 -14.45 12.62
CA VAL A 404 15.19 -14.69 12.00
C VAL A 404 15.41 -15.52 10.75
N ASP A 405 14.57 -16.54 10.61
CA ASP A 405 14.56 -17.40 9.44
C ASP A 405 14.10 -16.63 8.20
N ARG A 406 15.04 -16.38 7.27
CA ARG A 406 14.80 -15.72 5.98
C ARG A 406 14.60 -16.69 4.82
N SER A 407 14.60 -18.00 5.08
CA SER A 407 14.35 -18.99 4.03
C SER A 407 12.93 -18.91 3.48
N ARG A 408 12.01 -18.30 4.23
CA ARG A 408 10.57 -18.25 3.96
C ARG A 408 10.00 -16.89 4.35
N ILE A 409 8.86 -16.55 3.75
CA ILE A 409 8.27 -15.21 3.89
C ILE A 409 7.53 -15.01 5.22
N LEU A 410 6.90 -16.05 5.76
CA LEU A 410 6.04 -15.93 6.93
C LEU A 410 6.81 -15.63 8.25
N PRO A 411 7.97 -16.26 8.55
CA PRO A 411 8.70 -15.98 9.79
C PRO A 411 9.05 -14.50 10.04
N PRO A 412 9.62 -13.73 9.10
CA PRO A 412 9.95 -12.32 9.36
C PRO A 412 8.71 -11.46 9.60
N PHE A 413 7.61 -11.65 8.86
CA PHE A 413 6.35 -10.94 9.11
C PHE A 413 5.77 -11.26 10.49
N MET A 414 5.82 -12.52 10.92
CA MET A 414 5.38 -12.95 12.24
C MET A 414 6.18 -12.27 13.36
N THR A 415 7.50 -12.24 13.20
CA THR A 415 8.39 -11.63 14.18
C THR A 415 8.22 -10.12 14.21
N LEU A 416 8.11 -9.46 13.04
CA LEU A 416 7.80 -8.05 12.91
C LEU A 416 6.51 -7.68 13.63
N CYS A 417 5.40 -8.35 13.31
CA CYS A 417 4.10 -8.11 13.94
C CYS A 417 4.17 -8.26 15.47
N SER A 418 4.86 -9.29 15.95
CA SER A 418 5.02 -9.50 17.40
C SER A 418 5.76 -8.35 18.09
N TYR A 419 6.88 -7.89 17.52
CA TYR A 419 7.64 -6.77 18.10
C TYR A 419 6.88 -5.46 18.01
N MET A 420 6.19 -5.19 16.90
CA MET A 420 5.33 -4.01 16.76
C MET A 420 4.24 -3.98 17.83
N MET A 421 3.50 -5.08 18.01
CA MET A 421 2.43 -5.18 18.99
C MET A 421 2.95 -5.06 20.43
N ARG A 422 4.05 -5.74 20.76
CA ARG A 422 4.63 -5.71 22.12
C ARG A 422 5.15 -4.32 22.48
N ALA A 423 5.82 -3.67 21.55
CA ALA A 423 6.36 -2.34 21.77
C ALA A 423 5.24 -1.30 21.85
N GLY A 424 4.21 -1.38 21.01
CA GLY A 424 2.99 -0.57 21.13
C GLY A 424 2.31 -0.77 22.48
N SER A 425 2.07 -2.03 22.88
CA SER A 425 1.44 -2.35 24.17
C SER A 425 2.19 -1.79 25.37
N LEU A 426 3.53 -1.79 25.36
CA LEU A 426 4.33 -1.18 26.44
C LEU A 426 4.19 0.34 26.45
N GLY A 427 4.28 0.97 25.27
CA GLY A 427 4.14 2.42 25.12
C GLY A 427 2.76 2.92 25.54
N TYR A 428 1.69 2.25 25.10
CA TYR A 428 0.32 2.58 25.49
C TYR A 428 0.13 2.44 27.00
N LYS A 429 0.51 1.30 27.58
CA LYS A 429 0.39 1.08 29.03
C LYS A 429 1.16 2.12 29.84
N ARG A 430 2.35 2.52 29.39
CA ARG A 430 3.18 3.52 30.07
C ARG A 430 2.57 4.92 30.02
N LYS A 431 1.99 5.31 28.88
CA LYS A 431 1.43 6.65 28.67
C LYS A 431 -0.02 6.80 29.16
N THR A 432 -0.80 5.72 29.20
CA THR A 432 -2.24 5.77 29.55
C THR A 432 -2.61 4.94 30.76
N GLY A 433 -1.72 4.08 31.27
CA GLY A 433 -2.01 3.12 32.34
C GLY A 433 -2.86 1.92 31.90
N LEU A 434 -3.39 1.92 30.67
CA LEU A 434 -4.30 0.89 30.18
C LEU A 434 -3.55 -0.39 29.80
N SER A 435 -4.16 -1.55 30.05
CA SER A 435 -3.62 -2.80 29.51
C SER A 435 -3.75 -2.84 27.99
N ASN A 436 -3.07 -3.80 27.34
CA ASN A 436 -3.20 -4.00 25.89
C ASN A 436 -4.67 -4.25 25.48
N PHE A 437 -5.40 -5.00 26.31
CA PHE A 437 -6.79 -5.33 26.01
C PHE A 437 -7.72 -4.15 26.28
N ASP A 438 -7.51 -3.41 27.38
CA ASP A 438 -8.25 -2.17 27.66
C ASP A 438 -8.06 -1.15 26.52
N THR A 439 -6.83 -1.00 26.03
CA THR A 439 -6.48 -0.14 24.89
C THR A 439 -7.22 -0.54 23.63
N TRP A 440 -7.23 -1.84 23.29
CA TRP A 440 -7.91 -2.33 22.10
C TRP A 440 -9.43 -2.11 22.17
N VAL A 441 -10.05 -2.44 23.31
CA VAL A 441 -11.49 -2.23 23.50
C VAL A 441 -11.86 -0.76 23.39
N LEU A 442 -11.07 0.13 23.99
CA LEU A 442 -11.30 1.58 23.93
C LEU A 442 -11.17 2.13 22.50
N VAL A 443 -10.13 1.72 21.77
CA VAL A 443 -9.94 2.11 20.35
C VAL A 443 -11.08 1.61 19.48
N GLU A 444 -11.54 0.37 19.68
CA GLU A 444 -12.64 -0.21 18.89
C GLU A 444 -13.97 0.50 19.16
N VAL A 445 -14.28 0.82 20.43
CA VAL A 445 -15.46 1.60 20.81
C VAL A 445 -15.44 3.00 20.20
N SER A 446 -14.25 3.57 19.98
CA SER A 446 -14.07 4.93 19.48
C SER A 446 -13.95 5.02 17.97
N ARG A 447 -13.96 3.88 17.25
CA ARG A 447 -13.75 3.85 15.81
C ARG A 447 -14.95 4.38 15.01
N ASP A 448 -16.14 3.95 15.41
CA ASP A 448 -17.41 4.38 14.82
C ASP A 448 -18.50 4.42 15.92
N PRO A 449 -18.45 5.41 16.83
CA PRO A 449 -19.38 5.50 17.94
C PRO A 449 -20.73 6.08 17.49
N PRO A 450 -21.87 5.59 18.03
CA PRO A 450 -21.95 4.56 19.06
C PRO A 450 -21.98 3.12 18.50
N ILE A 451 -21.17 2.22 19.08
CA ILE A 451 -21.14 0.81 18.69
C ILE A 451 -22.10 -0.04 19.54
N SER A 452 -22.85 -0.96 18.92
CA SER A 452 -23.70 -1.90 19.66
C SER A 452 -22.90 -3.06 20.26
N TRP A 453 -23.42 -3.67 21.34
CA TRP A 453 -22.79 -4.85 21.95
C TRP A 453 -22.47 -6.00 20.96
N PRO A 454 -23.40 -6.44 20.07
CA PRO A 454 -23.10 -7.49 19.10
C PRO A 454 -21.96 -7.11 18.14
N GLN A 455 -21.95 -5.86 17.64
CA GLN A 455 -20.90 -5.37 16.75
C GLN A 455 -19.54 -5.35 17.45
N LEU A 456 -19.48 -4.88 18.69
CA LEU A 456 -18.24 -4.83 19.47
C LEU A 456 -17.69 -6.25 19.74
N VAL A 457 -18.54 -7.21 20.08
CA VAL A 457 -18.11 -8.60 20.29
C VAL A 457 -17.54 -9.22 19.01
N ILE A 458 -18.16 -8.95 17.86
CA ILE A 458 -17.67 -9.40 16.55
C ILE A 458 -16.30 -8.78 16.26
N ALA A 459 -16.18 -7.46 16.42
CA ALA A 459 -14.94 -6.73 16.15
C ALA A 459 -13.78 -7.18 17.04
N LEU A 460 -14.05 -7.51 18.30
CA LEU A 460 -13.03 -7.95 19.24
C LEU A 460 -12.59 -9.41 19.03
N TYR A 461 -13.27 -10.25 18.24
CA TYR A 461 -12.90 -11.67 18.05
C TYR A 461 -12.51 -12.41 19.36
N ARG A 462 -13.18 -12.10 20.48
CA ARG A 462 -12.86 -12.60 21.82
C ARG A 462 -14.09 -13.10 22.56
N ASP A 463 -13.85 -13.84 23.64
CA ASP A 463 -14.90 -14.34 24.51
C ASP A 463 -15.75 -13.21 25.12
N GLN A 464 -17.08 -13.39 25.10
CA GLN A 464 -18.05 -12.40 25.56
C GLN A 464 -17.85 -12.01 27.03
N SER A 465 -17.35 -12.92 27.88
CA SER A 465 -17.11 -12.63 29.29
C SER A 465 -15.93 -11.70 29.52
N GLN A 466 -14.88 -11.79 28.67
CA GLN A 466 -13.71 -10.91 28.79
C GLN A 466 -13.99 -9.53 28.22
N ALA A 467 -14.64 -9.47 27.05
CA ALA A 467 -15.08 -8.21 26.46
C ALA A 467 -15.97 -7.44 27.44
N GLY A 468 -16.93 -8.12 28.09
CA GLY A 468 -17.89 -7.46 28.98
C GLY A 468 -17.24 -6.91 30.25
N ARG A 469 -16.31 -7.67 30.84
CA ARG A 469 -15.52 -7.21 32.00
C ARG A 469 -14.70 -5.96 31.67
N THR A 470 -14.12 -5.94 30.47
CA THR A 470 -13.24 -4.83 30.04
C THR A 470 -14.04 -3.58 29.75
N VAL A 471 -15.16 -3.69 29.03
CA VAL A 471 -16.07 -2.56 28.78
C VAL A 471 -16.60 -1.98 30.09
N ASN A 472 -17.05 -2.81 31.04
CA ASN A 472 -17.51 -2.32 32.34
C ASN A 472 -16.39 -1.60 33.11
N ARG A 473 -15.17 -2.14 33.09
CA ARG A 473 -14.02 -1.49 33.71
C ARG A 473 -13.71 -0.14 33.05
N LEU A 474 -13.80 -0.02 31.72
CA LEU A 474 -13.60 1.24 31.02
C LEU A 474 -14.70 2.27 31.34
N ILE A 475 -15.93 1.81 31.58
CA ILE A 475 -17.03 2.64 32.09
C ILE A 475 -16.72 3.12 33.52
N GLU A 476 -16.26 2.23 34.40
CA GLU A 476 -15.86 2.57 35.78
C GLU A 476 -14.69 3.56 35.82
N LEU A 477 -13.76 3.47 34.86
CA LEU A 477 -12.66 4.43 34.66
C LEU A 477 -13.13 5.75 34.02
N GLY A 478 -14.40 5.86 33.65
CA GLY A 478 -14.96 7.06 33.01
C GLY A 478 -14.46 7.29 31.58
N LEU A 479 -13.95 6.27 30.89
CA LEU A 479 -13.41 6.36 29.53
C LEU A 479 -14.43 5.94 28.46
N VAL A 480 -15.43 5.15 28.83
CA VAL A 480 -16.51 4.68 27.94
C VAL A 480 -17.85 5.04 28.56
N GLU A 481 -18.75 5.55 27.74
CA GLU A 481 -20.13 5.81 28.09
C GLU A 481 -21.03 4.74 27.48
N ARG A 482 -22.16 4.50 28.15
CA ARG A 482 -23.16 3.56 27.70
C ARG A 482 -24.51 4.26 27.61
N THR A 483 -25.16 4.12 26.45
CA THR A 483 -26.52 4.61 26.19
C THR A 483 -27.48 3.44 25.91
N GLY A 484 -28.78 3.65 26.18
CA GLY A 484 -29.84 2.65 25.99
C GLY A 484 -30.25 1.88 27.27
N LYS A 485 -31.20 0.94 27.13
CA LYS A 485 -31.82 0.23 28.27
C LYS A 485 -30.77 -0.54 29.11
N PRO A 486 -30.88 -0.54 30.45
CA PRO A 486 -29.97 -1.26 31.33
C PRO A 486 -30.08 -2.79 31.15
N GLY A 487 -28.94 -3.46 31.04
CA GLY A 487 -28.81 -4.91 30.79
C GLY A 487 -27.44 -5.30 30.22
N ARG A 488 -26.82 -6.36 30.74
CA ARG A 488 -25.40 -6.76 30.49
C ARG A 488 -24.99 -6.94 29.01
N ARG A 489 -25.95 -7.02 28.08
CA ARG A 489 -25.75 -7.35 26.65
C ARG A 489 -26.55 -6.45 25.69
N HIS A 490 -27.18 -5.40 26.21
CA HIS A 490 -28.01 -4.48 25.45
C HIS A 490 -27.52 -3.07 25.72
N GLY A 491 -27.03 -2.37 24.71
CA GLY A 491 -26.47 -1.05 24.91
C GLY A 491 -25.61 -0.63 23.73
N PHE A 492 -25.51 0.68 23.61
CA PHE A 492 -24.65 1.38 22.68
C PHE A 492 -23.50 1.98 23.49
N PHE A 493 -22.28 1.84 22.99
CA PHE A 493 -21.07 2.28 23.69
C PHE A 493 -20.37 3.33 22.84
N GLY A 494 -19.90 4.38 23.49
CA GLY A 494 -19.05 5.41 22.88
C GLY A 494 -17.97 5.85 23.86
N PRO A 495 -16.90 6.52 23.40
CA PRO A 495 -15.95 7.12 24.32
C PRO A 495 -16.59 8.28 25.08
N SER A 496 -16.16 8.49 26.32
CA SER A 496 -16.38 9.78 27.00
C SER A 496 -15.41 10.83 26.46
N GLN A 497 -15.55 12.11 26.85
CA GLN A 497 -14.56 13.14 26.51
C GLN A 497 -13.13 12.78 26.96
N GLU A 498 -12.98 12.13 28.12
CA GLU A 498 -11.67 11.66 28.58
C GLU A 498 -11.21 10.42 27.79
N GLY A 499 -12.14 9.53 27.42
CA GLY A 499 -11.89 8.43 26.50
C GLY A 499 -11.32 8.89 25.15
N GLU A 500 -11.90 9.93 24.55
CA GLU A 500 -11.44 10.53 23.31
C GLU A 500 -10.02 11.08 23.43
N ARG A 501 -9.69 11.75 24.54
CA ARG A 501 -8.32 12.24 24.81
C ARG A 501 -7.32 11.10 24.89
N ILE A 502 -7.64 10.04 25.63
CA ILE A 502 -6.77 8.86 25.76
C ILE A 502 -6.58 8.17 24.40
N VAL A 503 -7.64 8.07 23.59
CA VAL A 503 -7.57 7.54 22.22
C VAL A 503 -6.71 8.42 21.32
N ALA A 504 -6.80 9.74 21.43
CA ALA A 504 -5.93 10.66 20.71
C ALA A 504 -4.44 10.44 21.08
N VAL A 505 -4.13 10.21 22.35
CA VAL A 505 -2.78 9.84 22.81
C VAL A 505 -2.33 8.51 22.19
N ILE A 506 -3.17 7.47 22.23
CA ILE A 506 -2.87 6.16 21.63
C ILE A 506 -2.61 6.29 20.13
N ASN A 507 -3.48 7.00 19.41
CA ASN A 507 -3.37 7.22 17.97
C ASN A 507 -2.13 8.04 17.61
N GLY A 508 -1.77 9.05 18.42
CA GLY A 508 -0.55 9.82 18.26
C GLY A 508 0.71 8.96 18.43
N ILE A 509 0.74 8.08 19.44
CA ILE A 509 1.84 7.11 19.64
C ILE A 509 1.91 6.15 18.46
N ALA A 510 0.76 5.59 18.03
CA ALA A 510 0.71 4.66 16.90
C ALA A 510 1.20 5.31 15.60
N ALA A 511 0.80 6.56 15.33
CA ALA A 511 1.21 7.32 14.15
C ALA A 511 2.73 7.56 14.13
N ARG A 512 3.32 8.09 15.20
CA ARG A 512 4.78 8.33 15.28
C ARG A 512 5.59 7.05 15.11
N ARG A 513 5.14 5.96 15.74
CA ARG A 513 5.80 4.65 15.62
C ARG A 513 5.70 4.11 14.19
N SER A 514 4.55 4.30 13.54
CA SER A 514 4.33 3.90 12.15
C SER A 514 5.23 4.70 11.19
N GLU A 515 5.31 6.02 11.38
CA GLU A 515 6.18 6.89 10.60
C GLU A 515 7.66 6.47 10.71
N PHE A 516 8.14 6.26 11.94
CA PHE A 516 9.50 5.81 12.19
C PHE A 516 9.85 4.50 11.50
N LEU A 517 8.92 3.52 11.50
CA LEU A 517 9.16 2.23 10.89
C LEU A 517 9.52 2.36 9.41
N PHE A 518 8.91 3.29 8.67
CA PHE A 518 9.11 3.43 7.22
C PHE A 518 9.98 4.62 6.80
N GLN A 519 10.40 5.47 7.74
CA GLN A 519 11.22 6.65 7.46
C GLN A 519 12.50 6.33 6.68
N GLY A 520 12.82 7.11 5.64
CA GLY A 520 14.07 6.99 4.89
C GLY A 520 14.16 5.79 3.92
N ILE A 521 13.10 4.99 3.77
CA ILE A 521 13.03 3.94 2.74
C ILE A 521 12.77 4.60 1.38
N ALA A 522 13.55 4.23 0.36
CA ALA A 522 13.40 4.79 -0.98
C ALA A 522 12.00 4.50 -1.55
N THR A 523 11.35 5.50 -2.14
CA THR A 523 9.96 5.38 -2.64
C THR A 523 9.74 4.23 -3.64
N PRO A 524 10.63 3.95 -4.61
CA PRO A 524 10.47 2.81 -5.51
C PRO A 524 10.48 1.47 -4.76
N GLN A 525 11.43 1.30 -3.85
CA GLN A 525 11.56 0.12 -3.01
C GLN A 525 10.33 -0.09 -2.11
N LEU A 526 9.81 0.99 -1.50
CA LEU A 526 8.61 0.95 -0.68
C LEU A 526 7.36 0.59 -1.50
N ASN A 527 7.24 1.12 -2.73
CA ASN A 527 6.14 0.76 -3.61
C ASN A 527 6.19 -0.73 -3.99
N ASN A 528 7.37 -1.25 -4.34
CA ASN A 528 7.55 -2.67 -4.63
C ASN A 528 7.21 -3.56 -3.43
N PHE A 529 7.63 -3.15 -2.22
CA PHE A 529 7.24 -3.81 -0.98
C PHE A 529 5.72 -3.86 -0.80
N MET A 530 5.02 -2.73 -0.96
CA MET A 530 3.57 -2.65 -0.77
C MET A 530 2.82 -3.50 -1.81
N THR A 531 3.20 -3.43 -3.09
CA THR A 531 2.61 -4.27 -4.14
C THR A 531 2.85 -5.76 -3.86
N SER A 532 4.05 -6.15 -3.44
CA SER A 532 4.36 -7.54 -3.07
C SER A 532 3.53 -8.00 -1.87
N PHE A 533 3.33 -7.13 -0.89
CA PHE A 533 2.53 -7.41 0.29
C PHE A 533 1.03 -7.58 -0.04
N ASP A 534 0.50 -6.83 -0.99
CA ASP A 534 -0.88 -7.01 -1.48
C ASP A 534 -1.04 -8.37 -2.18
N ILE A 535 -0.07 -8.78 -3.00
CA ILE A 535 -0.04 -10.11 -3.64
C ILE A 535 0.00 -11.21 -2.57
N LEU A 536 0.88 -11.09 -1.56
CA LEU A 536 0.95 -12.01 -0.43
C LEU A 536 -0.38 -12.14 0.31
N SER A 537 -1.06 -11.01 0.55
CA SER A 537 -2.34 -10.96 1.25
C SER A 537 -3.42 -11.73 0.50
N ARG A 538 -3.54 -11.48 -0.81
CA ARG A 538 -4.45 -12.21 -1.70
C ARG A 538 -4.13 -13.70 -1.75
N ASN A 539 -2.85 -14.06 -1.88
CA ASN A 539 -2.43 -15.46 -1.94
C ASN A 539 -2.72 -16.20 -0.62
N ALA A 540 -2.58 -15.54 0.54
CA ALA A 540 -2.93 -16.12 1.83
C ALA A 540 -4.43 -16.38 1.98
N GLU A 541 -5.28 -15.51 1.44
CA GLU A 541 -6.75 -15.71 1.38
C GLU A 541 -7.11 -16.94 0.54
N VAL A 542 -6.56 -17.02 -0.67
CA VAL A 542 -6.76 -18.16 -1.58
C VAL A 542 -6.27 -19.47 -0.93
N GLN A 543 -5.09 -19.44 -0.31
CA GLN A 543 -4.54 -20.59 0.39
C GLN A 543 -5.47 -21.03 1.53
N LEU A 544 -6.00 -20.11 2.35
CA LEU A 544 -6.96 -20.45 3.40
C LEU A 544 -8.26 -21.04 2.88
N ALA A 545 -8.85 -20.44 1.83
CA ALA A 545 -10.08 -20.94 1.23
C ALA A 545 -9.91 -22.39 0.74
N ARG A 546 -8.80 -22.68 0.06
CA ARG A 546 -8.46 -24.04 -0.40
C ARG A 546 -8.30 -25.01 0.77
N GLU A 547 -7.58 -24.62 1.82
CA GLU A 547 -7.35 -25.48 2.99
C GLU A 547 -8.65 -25.82 3.73
N LYS A 548 -9.57 -24.87 3.85
CA LYS A 548 -10.91 -25.10 4.41
C LYS A 548 -11.75 -26.04 3.55
N ALA A 549 -11.78 -25.82 2.23
CA ALA A 549 -12.51 -26.68 1.31
C ALA A 549 -12.02 -28.13 1.36
N MET A 550 -10.70 -28.35 1.37
CA MET A 550 -10.14 -29.71 1.55
C MET A 550 -10.52 -30.32 2.91
N GLN A 551 -10.50 -29.53 3.99
CA GLN A 551 -10.89 -30.01 5.31
C GLN A 551 -12.39 -30.37 5.40
N GLU A 552 -13.26 -29.69 4.66
CA GLU A 552 -14.67 -30.03 4.56
C GLU A 552 -14.87 -31.33 3.78
N MET A 553 -14.17 -31.51 2.66
CA MET A 553 -14.18 -32.77 1.90
C MET A 553 -13.65 -33.97 2.70
N ASP A 554 -12.64 -33.78 3.57
CA ASP A 554 -12.10 -34.85 4.42
C ASP A 554 -13.06 -35.25 5.57
N ARG A 555 -14.13 -34.49 5.82
CA ARG A 555 -15.15 -34.77 6.86
C ARG A 555 -16.38 -35.48 6.32
N GLU A 556 -16.60 -35.43 5.00
CA GLU A 556 -17.62 -36.19 4.27
C GLU A 556 -17.11 -37.60 3.95
#